data_AF-A0A973I5Q8-F1
#
_entry.id   AF-A0A973I5Q8-F1
#
_cell.length_a   1.000
_cell.length_b   1.000
_cell.length_c   1.000
_cell.angle_alpha   90.00
_cell.angle_beta   90.00
_cell.angle_gamma   90.00
#
_symmetry.space_group_name_H-M   'P 1'
#
loop_
_entity.id
_entity.type
_entity.pdbx_description
1 polymer ?
#
loop_
_entity_poly.entity_id
_entity_poly.type
_entity_poly.pdbx_seq_one_letter_code
_entity_poly.pdbx_strand_id
1 'polypeptide(L)'
;MNVIRISLIDKRYSRYGSDAQKIDPFSLWFKKNFAIFEESENSSHTDTLKNRHNKSAGGFDSRLQNAMVPGVDLVAALQSMYDTDLSSLVQTYKKLEEIDTVVLKELDVSFDGVKEALKLKIGSLKDKYWRELFSNFDKITDRLTASSREKLLKVLFEHTHVDFNKSNAYALVQWMCKNANLYFDDQLVETVEKMVSQSSIVLYKSNEKTFGKEQWRYVYRSPEGLDRFALDYRIVVTREGGRTDGYGSTNGLSRRAEVFLNDLCTIAGNLGFDSTGCERARDFGWNDSAKKVFTYYDHTTEKYVTLFECRAYYNGNLHLKLNQAFLAKMNVQFGKLKGWVKSPKEAADEMGVDIEIAQHSYNANFQITSTSDVLCLGVDYAV
;
A
#
# COMPACT_ATOMS: atom_id res chain seq x y z
N MET A 1 15.31 -16.34 -14.68
CA MET A 1 16.69 -15.84 -14.60
C MET A 1 17.26 -16.25 -13.25
N ASN A 2 18.32 -17.07 -13.24
CA ASN A 2 19.04 -17.42 -12.02
C ASN A 2 19.85 -16.20 -11.55
N VAL A 3 19.41 -15.55 -10.48
CA VAL A 3 20.21 -14.55 -9.78
C VAL A 3 21.30 -15.31 -9.03
N ILE A 4 22.55 -15.16 -9.45
CA ILE A 4 23.70 -15.72 -8.73
C ILE A 4 23.79 -14.99 -7.39
N ARG A 5 23.34 -15.64 -6.32
CA ARG A 5 23.62 -15.21 -4.94
C ARG A 5 25.08 -15.56 -4.63
N ILE A 6 25.96 -14.57 -4.66
CA ILE A 6 27.30 -14.72 -4.06
C ILE A 6 27.11 -14.67 -2.55
N SER A 7 27.13 -15.84 -1.91
CA SER A 7 27.11 -15.95 -0.45
C SER A 7 28.53 -15.77 0.08
N LEU A 8 28.78 -14.67 0.80
CA LEU A 8 30.06 -14.40 1.50
C LEU A 8 30.12 -15.06 2.90
N ILE A 9 29.27 -16.05 3.16
CA ILE A 9 29.13 -16.70 4.48
C ILE A 9 29.98 -17.97 4.52
N ASP A 10 30.94 -18.03 5.44
CA ASP A 10 31.68 -19.26 5.77
C ASP A 10 30.83 -20.09 6.74
N LYS A 11 30.36 -21.26 6.31
CA LYS A 11 29.59 -22.18 7.17
C LYS A 11 30.54 -22.85 8.16
N ARG A 12 30.73 -22.24 9.33
CA ARG A 12 31.26 -22.96 10.50
C ARG A 12 30.15 -23.24 11.48
N TYR A 13 29.96 -24.52 11.77
CA TYR A 13 29.04 -25.04 12.78
C TYR A 13 29.37 -24.43 14.15
N SER A 14 28.56 -23.47 14.60
CA SER A 14 28.50 -23.05 16.00
C SER A 14 27.03 -22.86 16.38
N ARG A 15 26.62 -23.47 17.49
CA ARG A 15 25.23 -23.51 17.96
C ARG A 15 24.71 -22.19 18.56
N TYR A 16 25.56 -21.18 18.71
CA TYR A 16 25.21 -19.87 19.29
C TYR A 16 26.06 -18.72 18.74
N GLY A 17 26.35 -18.71 17.43
CA GLY A 17 27.03 -17.59 16.76
C GLY A 17 26.06 -16.86 15.85
N SER A 18 25.91 -15.54 15.99
CA SER A 18 25.29 -14.73 14.95
C SER A 18 26.03 -14.97 13.64
N ASP A 19 25.31 -15.18 12.54
CA ASP A 19 25.84 -15.16 11.17
C ASP A 19 26.38 -13.75 10.84
N ALA A 20 27.55 -13.41 11.41
CA ALA A 20 28.21 -12.14 11.18
C ALA A 20 29.12 -12.31 9.97
N GLN A 21 28.87 -11.55 8.91
CA GLN A 21 29.85 -11.35 7.84
C GLN A 21 31.18 -10.95 8.49
N LYS A 22 32.25 -11.72 8.20
CA LYS A 22 33.58 -11.49 8.78
C LYS A 22 34.14 -10.09 8.49
N ILE A 23 33.63 -9.46 7.44
CA ILE A 23 34.04 -8.14 6.99
C ILE A 23 32.81 -7.37 6.48
N ASP A 24 32.45 -6.28 7.16
CA ASP A 24 31.39 -5.36 6.73
C ASP A 24 31.86 -4.57 5.50
N PRO A 25 31.20 -4.68 4.33
CA PRO A 25 31.59 -3.96 3.11
C PRO A 25 31.64 -2.45 3.29
N PHE A 26 30.76 -1.88 4.13
CA PHE A 26 30.78 -0.46 4.44
C PHE A 26 32.04 -0.09 5.24
N SER A 27 32.42 -0.90 6.23
CA SER A 27 33.64 -0.70 7.00
C SER A 27 34.91 -0.75 6.12
N LEU A 28 34.97 -1.64 5.13
CA LEU A 28 36.07 -1.65 4.15
C LEU A 28 36.09 -0.39 3.29
N TRP A 29 34.92 -0.01 2.75
CA TRP A 29 34.80 1.20 1.95
C TRP A 29 35.18 2.43 2.77
N PHE A 30 34.71 2.54 4.01
CA PHE A 30 35.00 3.67 4.89
C PHE A 30 36.50 3.79 5.16
N LYS A 31 37.16 2.70 5.57
CA LYS A 31 38.62 2.67 5.78
C LYS A 31 39.42 3.06 4.52
N LYS A 32 38.93 2.72 3.33
CA LYS A 32 39.60 3.05 2.06
C LYS A 32 39.39 4.50 1.63
N ASN A 33 38.25 5.10 1.99
CA ASN A 33 37.82 6.41 1.47
C ASN A 33 37.98 7.55 2.46
N PHE A 34 38.22 7.23 3.73
CA PHE A 34 38.43 8.19 4.80
C PHE A 34 39.80 8.00 5.46
N ALA A 35 40.63 9.04 5.43
CA ALA A 35 41.91 9.12 6.13
C ALA A 35 41.73 9.82 7.49
N ILE A 36 40.67 9.47 8.21
CA ILE A 36 40.35 10.05 9.52
C ILE A 36 40.99 9.15 10.59
N PHE A 37 41.90 9.71 11.40
CA PHE A 37 42.68 9.03 12.44
C PHE A 37 43.56 7.87 11.93
N GLU A 38 44.83 8.14 11.62
CA GLU A 38 45.86 7.08 11.58
C GLU A 38 46.27 6.72 13.02
N GLU A 39 45.88 5.52 13.46
CA GLU A 39 46.21 4.80 14.73
C GLU A 39 45.72 5.46 16.05
N SER A 40 45.20 4.75 17.05
CA SER A 40 45.33 3.36 17.47
C SER A 40 44.00 2.79 17.99
N GLU A 41 43.89 1.46 17.95
CA GLU A 41 42.75 0.71 18.48
C GLU A 41 42.54 0.97 19.99
N ASN A 42 41.29 1.31 20.33
CA ASN A 42 40.52 0.89 21.52
C ASN A 42 39.74 2.05 22.13
N SER A 43 38.49 2.21 21.70
CA SER A 43 37.42 2.63 22.62
C SER A 43 36.08 2.05 22.16
N SER A 44 35.61 1.02 22.86
CA SER A 44 34.23 0.55 22.72
C SER A 44 33.31 1.54 23.44
N HIS A 45 32.56 2.33 22.68
CA HIS A 45 31.38 3.02 23.19
C HIS A 45 30.19 2.70 22.29
N THR A 46 29.37 1.77 22.78
CA THR A 46 28.01 1.55 22.27
C THR A 46 27.11 2.58 22.93
N ASP A 47 26.78 3.66 22.23
CA ASP A 47 25.68 4.53 22.63
C ASP A 47 24.58 4.55 21.57
N THR A 48 23.37 4.32 22.06
CA THR A 48 22.14 4.21 21.28
C THR A 48 21.78 5.51 20.57
N LEU A 49 22.07 5.59 19.27
CA LEU A 49 21.49 6.58 18.36
C LEU A 49 19.98 6.30 18.20
N LYS A 50 19.15 7.02 18.95
CA LYS A 50 17.70 7.02 18.75
C LYS A 50 17.33 7.92 17.56
N ASN A 51 16.58 7.34 16.63
CA ASN A 51 15.99 8.02 15.48
C ASN A 51 15.22 9.28 15.88
N ARG A 52 15.65 10.43 15.38
CA ARG A 52 14.76 11.58 15.13
C ARG A 52 14.59 11.71 13.62
N HIS A 53 13.39 11.42 13.14
CA HIS A 53 12.98 11.77 11.78
C HIS A 53 13.02 13.30 11.66
N ASN A 54 14.01 13.84 10.93
CA ASN A 54 13.99 15.24 10.54
C ASN A 54 12.90 15.45 9.49
N LYS A 55 11.78 16.03 9.92
CA LYS A 55 10.78 16.63 9.02
C LYS A 55 11.31 17.97 8.52
N SER A 56 12.07 17.92 7.42
CA SER A 56 12.43 19.11 6.64
C SER A 56 11.74 18.99 5.28
N ALA A 57 10.42 19.22 5.27
CA ALA A 57 9.57 18.99 4.09
C ALA A 57 9.64 20.11 3.04
N GLY A 58 10.14 21.30 3.36
CA GLY A 58 9.98 22.48 2.49
C GLY A 58 10.93 22.61 1.28
N GLY A 59 12.04 21.86 1.24
CA GLY A 59 13.10 22.05 0.21
C GLY A 59 13.28 20.91 -0.78
N PHE A 60 12.68 19.75 -0.54
CA PHE A 60 12.81 18.60 -1.42
C PHE A 60 11.84 18.70 -2.60
N ASP A 61 10.57 18.99 -2.31
CA ASP A 61 9.50 19.09 -3.32
C ASP A 61 9.80 20.16 -4.37
N SER A 62 10.35 21.30 -3.96
CA SER A 62 10.76 22.38 -4.88
C SER A 62 11.95 21.97 -5.77
N ARG A 63 12.91 21.21 -5.23
CA ARG A 63 14.01 20.66 -6.03
C ARG A 63 13.53 19.61 -7.02
N LEU A 64 12.57 18.78 -6.62
CA LEU A 64 11.98 17.75 -7.47
C LEU A 64 11.16 18.38 -8.60
N GLN A 65 10.31 19.37 -8.30
CA GLN A 65 9.59 20.15 -9.30
C GLN A 65 10.52 20.82 -10.32
N ASN A 66 11.62 21.42 -9.86
CA ASN A 66 12.62 22.03 -10.75
C ASN A 66 13.36 20.99 -11.62
N ALA A 67 13.50 19.74 -11.15
CA ALA A 67 14.14 18.66 -11.89
C ALA A 67 13.19 18.02 -12.93
N MET A 68 11.88 18.13 -12.71
CA MET A 68 10.84 17.54 -13.55
C MET A 68 10.45 18.50 -14.69
N VAL A 69 11.30 18.56 -15.71
CA VAL A 69 11.07 19.26 -16.98
C VAL A 69 10.33 18.32 -17.96
N PRO A 70 9.55 18.81 -18.94
CA PRO A 70 8.89 17.95 -19.93
C PRO A 70 9.85 16.92 -20.57
N GLY A 71 9.54 15.63 -20.42
CA GLY A 71 10.34 14.52 -20.96
C GLY A 71 11.36 13.91 -20.01
N VAL A 72 11.50 14.41 -18.77
CA VAL A 72 12.38 13.80 -17.75
C VAL A 72 11.64 12.71 -16.99
N ASP A 73 12.19 11.50 -17.05
CA ASP A 73 11.72 10.33 -16.28
C ASP A 73 11.94 10.53 -14.77
N LEU A 74 10.89 10.31 -13.97
CA LEU A 74 10.91 10.45 -12.50
C LEU A 74 12.05 9.65 -11.87
N VAL A 75 12.29 8.42 -12.35
CA VAL A 75 13.35 7.57 -11.80
C VAL A 75 14.73 8.19 -12.06
N ALA A 76 14.93 8.79 -13.24
CA ALA A 76 16.16 9.49 -13.58
C ALA A 76 16.34 10.77 -12.75
N ALA A 77 15.28 11.56 -12.54
CA ALA A 77 15.32 12.76 -11.69
C ALA A 77 15.68 12.41 -10.24
N LEU A 78 14.99 11.42 -9.66
CA LEU A 78 15.25 10.96 -8.30
C LEU A 78 16.66 10.38 -8.15
N GLN A 79 17.17 9.63 -9.14
CA GLN A 79 18.55 9.15 -9.09
C GLN A 79 19.54 10.32 -9.08
N SER A 80 19.39 11.30 -9.98
CA SER A 80 20.30 12.44 -10.05
C SER A 80 20.32 13.23 -8.73
N MET A 81 19.15 13.41 -8.11
CA MET A 81 19.04 14.05 -6.81
C MET A 81 19.69 13.22 -5.69
N TYR A 82 19.48 11.90 -5.69
CA TYR A 82 20.10 10.97 -4.75
C TYR A 82 21.62 10.99 -4.85
N ASP A 83 22.17 10.90 -6.06
CA ASP A 83 23.61 10.90 -6.31
C ASP A 83 24.24 12.22 -5.85
N THR A 84 23.55 13.35 -6.04
CA THR A 84 23.98 14.67 -5.58
C THR A 84 23.98 14.77 -4.05
N ASP A 85 22.88 14.37 -3.41
CA ASP A 85 22.75 14.42 -1.96
C ASP A 85 23.73 13.46 -1.27
N LEU A 86 23.93 12.27 -1.83
CA LEU A 86 24.91 11.29 -1.36
C LEU A 86 26.33 11.84 -1.48
N SER A 87 26.67 12.45 -2.62
CA SER A 87 27.97 13.08 -2.84
C SER A 87 28.22 14.21 -1.85
N SER A 88 27.23 15.07 -1.63
CA SER A 88 27.31 16.18 -0.65
C SER A 88 27.48 15.66 0.79
N LEU A 89 26.76 14.61 1.15
CA LEU A 89 26.89 13.95 2.46
C LEU A 89 28.30 13.39 2.66
N VAL A 90 28.81 12.64 1.67
CA VAL A 90 30.16 12.05 1.73
C VAL A 90 31.23 13.15 1.78
N GLN A 91 31.12 14.18 0.96
CA GLN A 91 32.04 15.32 0.97
C GLN A 91 32.04 16.08 2.31
N THR A 92 30.87 16.23 2.93
CA THR A 92 30.77 16.85 4.26
C THR A 92 31.54 16.07 5.31
N TYR A 93 31.44 14.74 5.29
CA TYR A 93 32.21 13.88 6.19
C TYR A 93 33.70 13.88 5.83
N LYS A 94 34.06 14.00 4.55
CA LYS A 94 35.48 14.09 4.13
C LYS A 94 36.17 15.34 4.67
N LYS A 95 35.46 16.45 4.82
CA LYS A 95 36.02 17.66 5.44
C LYS A 95 36.50 17.45 6.89
N LEU A 96 36.07 16.39 7.57
CA LEU A 96 36.62 16.03 8.88
C LEU A 96 38.11 15.68 8.81
N GLU A 97 38.62 15.25 7.65
CA GLU A 97 40.06 15.01 7.42
C GLU A 97 40.88 16.30 7.46
N GLU A 98 40.26 17.45 7.21
CA GLU A 98 40.92 18.75 7.23
C GLU A 98 41.03 19.32 8.66
N ILE A 99 40.33 18.72 9.64
CA ILE A 99 40.33 19.15 11.03
C ILE A 99 41.48 18.48 11.78
N ASP A 100 42.20 19.25 12.59
CA ASP A 100 43.27 18.72 13.43
C ASP A 100 42.78 17.61 14.38
N THR A 101 43.54 16.52 14.44
CA THR A 101 43.16 15.32 15.21
C THR A 101 43.08 15.56 16.71
N VAL A 102 43.82 16.53 17.26
CA VAL A 102 43.76 16.93 18.67
C VAL A 102 42.42 17.60 18.95
N VAL A 103 41.98 18.51 18.08
CA VAL A 103 40.68 19.19 18.19
C VAL A 103 39.53 18.18 18.09
N LEU A 104 39.60 17.20 17.18
CA LEU A 104 38.58 16.16 17.08
C LEU A 104 38.51 15.29 18.34
N LYS A 105 39.66 14.98 18.97
CA LYS A 105 39.71 14.26 20.25
C LYS A 105 39.16 15.09 21.41
N GLU A 106 39.41 16.40 21.44
CA GLU A 106 38.83 17.33 22.43
C GLU A 106 37.30 17.42 22.31
N LEU A 107 36.76 17.28 21.10
CA LEU A 107 35.32 17.24 20.82
C LEU A 107 34.68 15.85 21.05
N ASP A 108 35.44 14.89 21.59
CA ASP A 108 35.00 13.51 21.85
C ASP A 108 34.49 12.78 20.58
N VAL A 109 35.08 13.08 19.42
CA VAL A 109 34.72 12.47 18.14
C VAL A 109 35.48 11.16 17.93
N SER A 110 34.77 10.03 17.93
CA SER A 110 35.35 8.71 17.68
C SER A 110 35.23 8.25 16.22
N PHE A 111 36.25 7.54 15.71
CA PHE A 111 36.24 6.97 14.34
C PHE A 111 35.01 6.08 14.10
N ASP A 112 34.73 5.18 15.04
CA ASP A 112 33.57 4.28 14.94
C ASP A 112 32.24 5.04 15.02
N GLY A 113 32.16 6.09 15.85
CA GLY A 113 31.00 6.97 15.91
C GLY A 113 30.73 7.68 14.58
N VAL A 114 31.78 8.22 13.95
CA VAL A 114 31.68 8.87 12.62
C VAL A 114 31.26 7.87 11.55
N LYS A 115 31.86 6.67 11.54
CA LYS A 115 31.53 5.58 10.62
C LYS A 115 30.06 5.16 10.75
N GLU A 116 29.60 4.85 11.96
CA GLU A 116 28.21 4.44 12.19
C GLU A 116 27.21 5.57 11.92
N ALA A 117 27.57 6.82 12.24
CA ALA A 117 26.74 7.97 11.90
C ALA A 117 26.61 8.16 10.38
N LEU A 118 27.71 8.02 9.62
CA LEU A 118 27.66 8.09 8.16
C LEU A 118 26.83 6.95 7.57
N LYS A 119 27.03 5.72 8.07
CA LYS A 119 26.25 4.54 7.67
C LYS A 119 24.76 4.76 7.86
N LEU A 120 24.36 5.27 9.04
CA LEU A 120 22.98 5.58 9.37
C LEU A 120 22.40 6.69 8.47
N LYS A 121 23.18 7.74 8.21
CA LYS A 121 22.74 8.85 7.33
C LYS A 121 22.57 8.41 5.88
N ILE A 122 23.47 7.56 5.37
CA ILE A 122 23.34 6.97 4.03
C ILE A 122 22.10 6.07 3.96
N GLY A 123 21.85 5.24 4.98
CA GLY A 123 20.63 4.43 5.06
C GLY A 123 19.37 5.29 5.07
N SER A 124 19.34 6.32 5.91
CA SER A 124 18.21 7.27 5.99
C SER A 124 17.97 8.02 4.68
N LEU A 125 19.04 8.35 3.95
CA LEU A 125 18.95 8.98 2.64
C LEU A 125 18.31 8.03 1.63
N LYS A 126 18.74 6.76 1.58
CA LYS A 126 18.11 5.74 0.71
C LYS A 126 16.62 5.60 0.99
N ASP A 127 16.25 5.45 2.26
CA ASP A 127 14.85 5.30 2.67
C ASP A 127 13.99 6.48 2.23
N LYS A 128 14.55 7.71 2.27
CA LYS A 128 13.86 8.91 1.80
C LYS A 128 13.52 8.82 0.31
N TYR A 129 14.48 8.46 -0.55
CA TYR A 129 14.26 8.39 -1.99
C TYR A 129 13.38 7.21 -2.40
N TRP A 130 13.46 6.08 -1.70
CA TRP A 130 12.52 4.97 -1.90
C TRP A 130 11.09 5.36 -1.53
N ARG A 131 10.90 6.05 -0.39
CA ARG A 131 9.59 6.57 0.01
C ARG A 131 9.02 7.53 -1.01
N GLU A 132 9.86 8.42 -1.54
CA GLU A 132 9.44 9.37 -2.58
C GLU A 132 9.02 8.66 -3.86
N LEU A 133 9.79 7.67 -4.33
CA LEU A 133 9.40 6.88 -5.50
C LEU A 133 8.03 6.23 -5.26
N PHE A 134 7.80 5.67 -4.07
CA PHE A 134 6.55 4.97 -3.76
C PHE A 134 5.36 5.90 -3.56
N SER A 135 5.55 7.14 -3.08
CA SER A 135 4.47 8.13 -3.01
C SER A 135 4.03 8.61 -4.38
N ASN A 136 4.89 8.53 -5.40
CA ASN A 136 4.52 8.87 -6.77
C ASN A 136 3.78 7.72 -7.49
N PHE A 137 3.50 6.60 -6.82
CA PHE A 137 2.72 5.49 -7.37
C PHE A 137 1.21 5.60 -7.13
N ASP A 138 0.70 6.80 -6.84
CA ASP A 138 -0.71 7.07 -6.55
C ASP A 138 -1.68 6.47 -7.58
N LYS A 139 -1.36 6.47 -8.88
CA LYS A 139 -2.23 5.84 -9.90
C LYS A 139 -2.47 4.33 -9.68
N ILE A 140 -1.56 3.65 -8.98
CA ILE A 140 -1.69 2.25 -8.56
C ILE A 140 -2.17 2.18 -7.11
N THR A 141 -1.55 2.92 -6.20
CA THR A 141 -1.84 2.81 -4.76
C THR A 141 -3.22 3.33 -4.40
N ASP A 142 -3.78 4.29 -5.14
CA ASP A 142 -5.17 4.75 -4.96
C ASP A 142 -6.21 3.76 -5.46
N ARG A 143 -5.79 2.79 -6.27
CA ARG A 143 -6.62 1.63 -6.64
C ARG A 143 -6.51 0.49 -5.63
N LEU A 144 -5.72 0.65 -4.57
CA LEU A 144 -5.59 -0.34 -3.51
C LEU A 144 -6.35 0.09 -2.26
N THR A 145 -7.07 -0.86 -1.68
CA THR A 145 -7.60 -0.74 -0.31
C THR A 145 -6.46 -0.52 0.67
N ALA A 146 -6.76 0.04 1.85
CA ALA A 146 -5.76 0.36 2.85
C ALA A 146 -4.88 -0.86 3.20
N SER A 147 -5.49 -2.04 3.36
CA SER A 147 -4.75 -3.27 3.68
C SER A 147 -3.87 -3.74 2.51
N SER A 148 -4.39 -3.75 1.28
CA SER A 148 -3.60 -4.16 0.11
C SER A 148 -2.46 -3.19 -0.19
N ARG A 149 -2.68 -1.89 0.00
CA ARG A 149 -1.64 -0.85 -0.10
C ARG A 149 -0.53 -1.09 0.92
N GLU A 150 -0.88 -1.35 2.18
CA GLU A 150 0.08 -1.66 3.24
C GLU A 150 0.88 -2.94 2.94
N LYS A 151 0.20 -4.02 2.53
CA LYS A 151 0.83 -5.29 2.13
C LYS A 151 1.82 -5.08 0.97
N LEU A 152 1.41 -4.35 -0.07
CA LEU A 152 2.27 -4.07 -1.23
C LEU A 152 3.49 -3.24 -0.83
N LEU A 153 3.28 -2.13 -0.10
CA LEU A 153 4.37 -1.26 0.35
C LEU A 153 5.34 -2.00 1.27
N LYS A 154 4.83 -2.87 2.15
CA LYS A 154 5.68 -3.70 3.02
C LYS A 154 6.60 -4.61 2.20
N VAL A 155 6.08 -5.31 1.18
CA VAL A 155 6.91 -6.15 0.31
C VAL A 155 7.96 -5.32 -0.42
N LEU A 156 7.60 -4.12 -0.89
CA LEU A 156 8.56 -3.23 -1.53
C LEU A 156 9.67 -2.80 -0.57
N PHE A 157 9.34 -2.38 0.65
CA PHE A 157 10.32 -1.98 1.68
C PHE A 157 11.20 -3.14 2.15
N GLU A 158 10.72 -4.39 2.17
CA GLU A 158 11.56 -5.56 2.43
C GLU A 158 12.64 -5.76 1.34
N HIS A 159 12.44 -5.19 0.15
CA HIS A 159 13.39 -5.22 -0.96
C HIS A 159 14.22 -3.92 -1.12
N THR A 160 14.02 -2.88 -0.29
CA THR A 160 14.78 -1.61 -0.37
C THR A 160 16.16 -1.65 0.30
N HIS A 161 16.62 -2.82 0.76
CA HIS A 161 18.01 -3.00 1.22
C HIS A 161 19.04 -2.77 0.10
N VAL A 162 18.60 -2.78 -1.16
CA VAL A 162 19.44 -2.48 -2.32
C VAL A 162 19.59 -0.96 -2.50
N ASP A 163 20.75 -0.52 -2.98
CA ASP A 163 20.99 0.90 -3.26
C ASP A 163 19.97 1.50 -4.22
N PHE A 164 19.62 2.76 -3.98
CA PHE A 164 18.73 3.51 -4.85
C PHE A 164 19.47 3.87 -6.14
N ASN A 165 19.07 3.26 -7.25
CA ASN A 165 19.53 3.60 -8.59
C ASN A 165 18.46 3.22 -9.61
N LYS A 166 18.60 3.73 -10.84
CA LYS A 166 17.64 3.54 -11.93
C LYS A 166 17.35 2.07 -12.25
N SER A 167 18.37 1.21 -12.28
CA SER A 167 18.18 -0.22 -12.56
C SER A 167 17.31 -0.89 -11.51
N ASN A 168 17.58 -0.64 -10.22
CA ASN A 168 16.84 -1.22 -9.11
C ASN A 168 15.42 -0.64 -9.02
N ALA A 169 15.28 0.67 -9.20
CA ALA A 169 13.99 1.34 -9.20
C ALA A 169 13.08 0.78 -10.30
N TYR A 170 13.57 0.66 -11.54
CA TYR A 170 12.79 0.05 -12.61
C TYR A 170 12.45 -1.42 -12.37
N ALA A 171 13.37 -2.20 -11.80
CA ALA A 171 13.08 -3.60 -11.48
C ALA A 171 11.92 -3.72 -10.48
N LEU A 172 11.87 -2.84 -9.47
CA LEU A 172 10.76 -2.79 -8.52
C LEU A 172 9.47 -2.26 -9.16
N VAL A 173 9.54 -1.25 -10.01
CA VAL A 173 8.38 -0.76 -10.78
C VAL A 173 7.78 -1.90 -11.61
N GLN A 174 8.62 -2.61 -12.38
CA GLN A 174 8.18 -3.74 -13.20
C GLN A 174 7.59 -4.88 -12.35
N TRP A 175 8.20 -5.16 -11.19
CA TRP A 175 7.66 -6.13 -10.25
C TRP A 175 6.28 -5.69 -9.75
N MET A 176 6.10 -4.42 -9.38
CA MET A 176 4.80 -3.88 -9.00
C MET A 176 3.76 -4.06 -10.12
N CYS A 177 4.08 -3.68 -11.37
CA CYS A 177 3.13 -3.84 -12.49
C CYS A 177 2.66 -5.29 -12.64
N LYS A 178 3.59 -6.24 -12.50
CA LYS A 178 3.31 -7.66 -12.70
C LYS A 178 2.45 -8.25 -11.58
N ASN A 179 2.52 -7.70 -10.38
CA ASN A 179 1.86 -8.26 -9.20
C ASN A 179 0.63 -7.46 -8.75
N ALA A 180 0.48 -6.18 -9.13
CA ALA A 180 -0.63 -5.32 -8.70
C ALA A 180 -2.01 -5.91 -9.01
N ASN A 181 -2.17 -6.57 -10.15
CA ASN A 181 -3.41 -7.23 -10.55
C ASN A 181 -3.88 -8.28 -9.53
N LEU A 182 -2.95 -9.02 -8.92
CA LEU A 182 -3.27 -9.98 -7.86
C LEU A 182 -3.88 -9.26 -6.63
N TYR A 183 -3.29 -8.13 -6.25
CA TYR A 183 -3.82 -7.33 -5.14
C TYR A 183 -5.20 -6.73 -5.47
N PHE A 184 -5.46 -6.36 -6.73
CA PHE A 184 -6.78 -5.85 -7.16
C PHE A 184 -7.88 -6.90 -7.09
N ASP A 185 -7.55 -8.15 -7.39
CA ASP A 185 -8.48 -9.27 -7.30
C ASP A 185 -8.71 -9.67 -5.84
N ASP A 186 -7.62 -9.86 -5.07
CA ASP A 186 -7.69 -10.27 -3.67
C ASP A 186 -8.46 -9.26 -2.80
N GLN A 187 -8.26 -7.96 -3.01
CA GLN A 187 -8.95 -6.95 -2.22
C GLN A 187 -10.47 -6.91 -2.47
N LEU A 188 -10.91 -7.24 -3.69
CA LEU A 188 -12.34 -7.32 -4.01
C LEU A 188 -12.95 -8.48 -3.23
N VAL A 189 -12.28 -9.64 -3.26
CA VAL A 189 -12.68 -10.83 -2.51
C VAL A 189 -12.72 -10.55 -1.01
N GLU A 190 -11.66 -10.00 -0.43
CA GLU A 190 -11.59 -9.65 0.99
C GLU A 190 -12.69 -8.65 1.39
N THR A 191 -12.98 -7.66 0.54
CA THR A 191 -14.03 -6.65 0.81
C THR A 191 -15.43 -7.25 0.78
N VAL A 192 -15.71 -8.14 -0.18
CA VAL A 192 -16.99 -8.87 -0.24
C VAL A 192 -17.16 -9.76 0.98
N GLU A 193 -16.12 -10.50 1.39
CA GLU A 193 -16.17 -11.40 2.55
C GLU A 193 -16.45 -10.66 3.87
N LYS A 194 -15.97 -9.42 4.03
CA LYS A 194 -16.32 -8.57 5.19
C LYS A 194 -17.81 -8.24 5.28
N MET A 195 -18.51 -8.24 4.15
CA MET A 195 -19.95 -7.96 4.06
C MET A 195 -20.82 -9.21 4.23
N VAL A 196 -20.23 -10.41 4.20
CA VAL A 196 -20.97 -11.67 4.29
C VAL A 196 -21.57 -11.84 5.68
N SER A 197 -22.89 -11.92 5.70
CA SER A 197 -23.69 -12.31 6.86
C SER A 197 -24.95 -13.02 6.37
N GLN A 198 -25.63 -13.75 7.26
CA GLN A 198 -26.88 -14.43 6.93
C GLN A 198 -27.92 -13.51 6.29
N SER A 199 -28.00 -12.25 6.75
CA SER A 199 -28.95 -11.26 6.25
C SER A 199 -28.45 -10.45 5.07
N SER A 200 -27.17 -10.60 4.68
CA SER A 200 -26.52 -9.82 3.63
C SER A 200 -26.30 -10.62 2.34
N ILE A 201 -26.67 -11.91 2.29
CA ILE A 201 -26.45 -12.76 1.12
C ILE A 201 -27.74 -13.35 0.56
N VAL A 202 -27.68 -13.69 -0.72
CA VAL A 202 -28.65 -14.50 -1.45
C VAL A 202 -27.90 -15.71 -1.99
N LEU A 203 -28.38 -16.92 -1.72
CA LEU A 203 -27.77 -18.14 -2.26
C LEU A 203 -27.97 -18.19 -3.77
N TYR A 204 -26.98 -18.68 -4.50
CA TYR A 204 -27.18 -18.99 -5.92
C TYR A 204 -28.26 -20.07 -6.06
N LYS A 205 -28.88 -20.14 -7.24
CA LYS A 205 -29.92 -21.13 -7.55
C LYS A 205 -29.44 -22.56 -7.28
N SER A 206 -28.16 -22.86 -7.52
CA SER A 206 -27.57 -24.17 -7.21
C SER A 206 -27.54 -24.52 -5.72
N ASN A 207 -27.55 -23.53 -4.83
CA ASN A 207 -27.26 -23.68 -3.41
C ASN A 207 -28.47 -23.42 -2.49
N GLU A 208 -29.61 -22.98 -3.02
CA GLU A 208 -30.82 -22.65 -2.24
C GLU A 208 -31.30 -23.77 -1.29
N LYS A 209 -31.08 -25.04 -1.65
CA LYS A 209 -31.52 -26.21 -0.86
C LYS A 209 -30.42 -26.83 -0.01
N THR A 210 -29.19 -26.33 -0.10
CA THR A 210 -28.00 -26.95 0.53
C THR A 210 -27.72 -26.35 1.91
N PHE A 211 -27.90 -25.03 2.05
CA PHE A 211 -27.56 -24.30 3.27
C PHE A 211 -28.81 -23.73 3.94
N GLY A 212 -29.17 -24.27 5.10
CA GLY A 212 -30.29 -23.79 5.92
C GLY A 212 -29.88 -22.71 6.94
N LYS A 213 -30.88 -22.03 7.51
CA LYS A 213 -30.68 -20.94 8.48
C LYS A 213 -29.99 -21.41 9.77
N GLU A 214 -30.22 -22.66 10.14
CA GLU A 214 -29.66 -23.34 11.30
C GLU A 214 -28.15 -23.58 11.20
N GLN A 215 -27.58 -23.57 9.99
CA GLN A 215 -26.15 -23.78 9.76
C GLN A 215 -25.33 -22.50 10.01
N TRP A 216 -25.98 -21.33 10.07
CA TRP A 216 -25.35 -20.07 10.45
C TRP A 216 -25.12 -20.03 11.95
N ARG A 217 -23.99 -20.61 12.38
CA ARG A 217 -23.62 -20.71 13.79
C ARG A 217 -22.92 -19.43 14.23
N TYR A 218 -23.63 -18.62 15.03
CA TYR A 218 -23.20 -17.32 15.54
C TYR A 218 -22.89 -16.28 14.44
N VAL A 219 -22.88 -14.98 14.81
CA VAL A 219 -22.64 -13.86 13.87
C VAL A 219 -21.26 -13.93 13.18
N TYR A 220 -20.37 -14.81 13.66
CA TYR A 220 -18.94 -14.78 13.39
C TYR A 220 -18.42 -15.75 12.31
N ARG A 221 -19.21 -16.73 11.83
CA ARG A 221 -18.76 -17.67 10.77
C ARG A 221 -19.89 -17.99 9.81
N SER A 222 -19.60 -17.88 8.52
CA SER A 222 -20.41 -18.53 7.49
C SER A 222 -20.42 -20.04 7.74
N PRO A 223 -21.49 -20.76 7.33
CA PRO A 223 -21.51 -22.21 7.34
C PRO A 223 -20.24 -22.78 6.68
N GLU A 224 -19.69 -23.84 7.28
CA GLU A 224 -18.54 -24.53 6.70
C GLU A 224 -18.91 -25.08 5.32
N GLY A 225 -18.07 -24.81 4.32
CA GLY A 225 -18.32 -25.20 2.94
C GLY A 225 -19.34 -24.32 2.19
N LEU A 226 -19.83 -23.21 2.78
CA LEU A 226 -20.67 -22.25 2.05
C LEU A 226 -19.89 -21.70 0.84
N ASP A 227 -20.29 -22.15 -0.33
CA ASP A 227 -19.87 -21.63 -1.63
C ASP A 227 -21.09 -21.02 -2.36
N ARG A 228 -20.85 -20.35 -3.50
CA ARG A 228 -21.87 -19.95 -4.49
C ARG A 228 -23.04 -19.14 -3.90
N PHE A 229 -22.75 -17.89 -3.59
CA PHE A 229 -23.72 -16.90 -3.15
C PHE A 229 -23.41 -15.52 -3.73
N ALA A 230 -24.41 -14.65 -3.72
CA ALA A 230 -24.33 -13.24 -4.03
C ALA A 230 -24.57 -12.42 -2.76
N LEU A 231 -24.02 -11.20 -2.69
CA LEU A 231 -24.48 -10.22 -1.72
C LEU A 231 -25.87 -9.69 -2.12
N ASP A 232 -26.72 -9.46 -1.13
CA ASP A 232 -27.94 -8.65 -1.27
C ASP A 232 -27.58 -7.15 -1.28
N TYR A 233 -28.49 -6.31 -1.79
CA TYR A 233 -28.28 -4.86 -1.82
C TYR A 233 -28.41 -4.20 -0.45
N ARG A 234 -29.02 -4.87 0.54
CA ARG A 234 -29.08 -4.44 1.93
C ARG A 234 -28.11 -5.26 2.74
N ILE A 235 -27.03 -4.63 3.17
CA ILE A 235 -25.93 -5.32 3.84
C ILE A 235 -25.83 -4.80 5.26
N VAL A 236 -25.74 -5.72 6.22
CA VAL A 236 -25.36 -5.41 7.59
C VAL A 236 -23.91 -5.87 7.79
N VAL A 237 -23.01 -4.91 7.98
CA VAL A 237 -21.59 -5.17 8.27
C VAL A 237 -21.39 -5.05 9.77
N THR A 238 -20.99 -6.15 10.41
CA THR A 238 -20.96 -6.24 11.88
C THR A 238 -19.56 -6.12 12.48
N ARG A 239 -18.50 -6.21 11.67
CA ARG A 239 -17.11 -6.37 12.16
C ARG A 239 -16.18 -5.23 11.81
N GLU A 240 -16.61 -4.35 10.93
CA GLU A 240 -15.82 -3.19 10.52
C GLU A 240 -16.04 -2.01 11.48
N GLY A 241 -16.85 -2.17 12.53
CA GLY A 241 -17.13 -1.13 13.51
C GLY A 241 -18.24 -0.19 13.06
N GLY A 242 -18.56 0.78 13.91
CA GLY A 242 -19.67 1.69 13.69
C GLY A 242 -19.43 3.02 14.38
N ARG A 243 -20.49 3.58 14.96
CA ARG A 243 -20.41 4.83 15.72
C ARG A 243 -19.62 4.61 17.02
N THR A 244 -18.77 5.56 17.40
CA THR A 244 -18.00 5.50 18.64
C THR A 244 -17.55 6.89 19.08
N ASP A 245 -17.53 7.09 20.40
CA ASP A 245 -16.99 8.30 21.04
C ASP A 245 -15.54 8.08 21.52
N GLY A 246 -14.92 6.96 21.14
CA GLY A 246 -13.58 6.57 21.58
C GLY A 246 -12.46 7.48 21.05
N TYR A 247 -11.35 7.51 21.78
CA TYR A 247 -10.14 8.22 21.35
C TYR A 247 -9.61 7.65 20.03
N GLY A 248 -9.43 8.52 19.03
CA GLY A 248 -9.03 8.13 17.66
C GLY A 248 -10.19 7.82 16.71
N SER A 249 -11.44 8.18 17.08
CA SER A 249 -12.55 8.22 16.13
C SER A 249 -12.42 9.39 15.17
N THR A 250 -12.94 9.22 13.96
CA THR A 250 -13.02 10.27 12.93
C THR A 250 -14.46 10.74 12.88
N ASN A 251 -14.74 11.94 13.39
CA ASN A 251 -16.08 12.55 13.39
C ASN A 251 -17.20 11.64 13.96
N GLY A 252 -16.90 10.86 15.01
CA GLY A 252 -17.84 9.92 15.63
C GLY A 252 -17.87 8.52 15.01
N LEU A 253 -17.03 8.26 14.00
CA LEU A 253 -16.91 6.95 13.36
C LEU A 253 -15.63 6.24 13.80
N SER A 254 -15.73 4.92 14.06
CA SER A 254 -14.53 4.13 14.36
C SER A 254 -13.57 4.09 13.17
N ARG A 255 -12.25 4.07 13.44
CA ARG A 255 -11.22 4.02 12.38
C ARG A 255 -11.42 2.84 11.42
N ARG A 256 -11.82 1.67 11.93
CA ARG A 256 -12.10 0.50 11.08
C ARG A 256 -13.25 0.76 10.10
N ALA A 257 -14.29 1.44 10.55
CA ALA A 257 -15.46 1.74 9.72
C ALA A 257 -15.11 2.81 8.68
N GLU A 258 -14.33 3.83 9.07
CA GLU A 258 -13.82 4.82 8.12
C GLU A 258 -13.01 4.15 7.00
N VAL A 259 -12.06 3.28 7.37
CA VAL A 259 -11.22 2.55 6.42
C VAL A 259 -12.08 1.69 5.50
N PHE A 260 -13.01 0.90 6.06
CA PHE A 260 -13.86 0.03 5.27
C PHE A 260 -14.75 0.79 4.27
N LEU A 261 -15.37 1.91 4.68
CA LEU A 261 -16.20 2.71 3.78
C LEU A 261 -15.38 3.32 2.64
N ASN A 262 -14.16 3.79 2.93
CA ASN A 262 -13.25 4.33 1.91
C ASN A 262 -12.69 3.22 0.99
N ASP A 263 -12.43 2.02 1.53
CA ASP A 263 -12.06 0.84 0.76
C ASP A 263 -13.20 0.47 -0.21
N LEU A 264 -14.46 0.57 0.21
CA LEU A 264 -15.61 0.32 -0.67
C LEU A 264 -15.68 1.32 -1.83
N CYS A 265 -15.38 2.61 -1.59
CA CYS A 265 -15.23 3.60 -2.66
C CYS A 265 -14.09 3.26 -3.62
N THR A 266 -13.00 2.68 -3.11
CA THR A 266 -11.85 2.23 -3.91
C THR A 266 -12.24 1.05 -4.81
N ILE A 267 -12.93 0.04 -4.26
CA ILE A 267 -13.47 -1.08 -5.04
C ILE A 267 -14.45 -0.59 -6.11
N ALA A 268 -15.31 0.37 -5.78
CA ALA A 268 -16.20 0.99 -6.75
C ALA A 268 -15.44 1.64 -7.91
N GLY A 269 -14.39 2.41 -7.62
CA GLY A 269 -13.49 2.99 -8.63
C GLY A 269 -12.89 1.94 -9.56
N ASN A 270 -12.45 0.81 -8.99
CA ASN A 270 -11.89 -0.30 -9.78
C ASN A 270 -12.92 -1.06 -10.62
N LEU A 271 -14.20 -1.01 -10.27
CA LEU A 271 -15.30 -1.57 -11.05
C LEU A 271 -15.91 -0.57 -12.05
N GLY A 272 -15.28 0.61 -12.19
CA GLY A 272 -15.68 1.66 -13.13
C GLY A 272 -16.74 2.63 -12.61
N PHE A 273 -16.92 2.74 -11.29
CA PHE A 273 -17.74 3.79 -10.67
C PHE A 273 -16.82 4.87 -10.13
N ASP A 274 -16.68 5.96 -10.87
CA ASP A 274 -15.71 7.00 -10.54
C ASP A 274 -16.06 7.73 -9.24
N SER A 275 -15.39 7.33 -8.16
CA SER A 275 -15.54 7.93 -6.83
C SER A 275 -14.47 8.99 -6.53
N THR A 276 -13.69 9.40 -7.55
CA THR A 276 -12.62 10.39 -7.42
C THR A 276 -13.22 11.75 -7.08
N GLY A 277 -12.65 12.43 -6.08
CA GLY A 277 -13.17 13.72 -5.61
C GLY A 277 -14.57 13.68 -4.96
N CYS A 278 -15.19 12.50 -4.86
CA CYS A 278 -16.48 12.31 -4.19
C CYS A 278 -16.29 12.16 -2.68
N GLU A 279 -17.41 12.14 -1.96
CA GLU A 279 -17.41 12.11 -0.50
C GLU A 279 -16.68 10.86 0.04
N ARG A 280 -16.00 11.06 1.17
CA ARG A 280 -15.34 10.04 1.97
C ARG A 280 -15.92 10.04 3.37
N ALA A 281 -15.64 8.97 4.13
CA ALA A 281 -16.22 8.79 5.45
C ALA A 281 -15.95 9.97 6.39
N ARG A 282 -14.80 10.63 6.25
CA ARG A 282 -14.44 11.82 7.05
C ARG A 282 -15.26 13.07 6.75
N ASP A 283 -15.88 13.17 5.57
CA ASP A 283 -16.62 14.36 5.16
C ASP A 283 -18.00 14.44 5.82
N PHE A 284 -18.41 13.36 6.49
CA PHE A 284 -19.65 13.28 7.24
C PHE A 284 -19.42 13.38 8.76
N GLY A 285 -20.37 13.99 9.46
CA GLY A 285 -20.53 13.83 10.90
C GLY A 285 -21.33 12.55 11.22
N TRP A 286 -20.77 11.68 12.05
CA TRP A 286 -21.36 10.39 12.47
C TRP A 286 -21.89 10.41 13.90
N ASN A 287 -22.26 11.59 14.40
CA ASN A 287 -22.81 11.77 15.75
C ASN A 287 -24.24 11.23 15.90
N ASP A 288 -24.87 10.79 14.80
CA ASP A 288 -26.20 10.21 14.75
C ASP A 288 -26.23 8.95 13.88
N SER A 289 -27.39 8.29 13.82
CA SER A 289 -27.65 7.16 12.91
C SER A 289 -28.30 7.62 11.59
N ALA A 290 -28.21 8.91 11.27
CA ALA A 290 -28.78 9.43 10.05
C ALA A 290 -28.06 8.84 8.84
N LYS A 291 -28.82 8.72 7.75
CA LYS A 291 -28.32 8.18 6.49
C LYS A 291 -27.27 9.10 5.89
N LYS A 292 -26.09 8.58 5.58
CA LYS A 292 -25.05 9.26 4.80
C LYS A 292 -25.02 8.65 3.41
N VAL A 293 -24.82 9.46 2.38
CA VAL A 293 -24.92 9.05 0.97
C VAL A 293 -23.56 9.27 0.34
N PHE A 294 -22.99 8.20 -0.20
CA PHE A 294 -21.75 8.25 -0.98
C PHE A 294 -22.12 8.24 -2.45
N THR A 295 -21.47 9.08 -3.23
CA THR A 295 -21.75 9.22 -4.66
C THR A 295 -20.59 8.76 -5.54
N TYR A 296 -20.88 8.58 -6.82
CA TYR A 296 -19.90 8.47 -7.89
C TYR A 296 -20.34 9.36 -9.04
N TYR A 297 -19.38 9.82 -9.85
CA TYR A 297 -19.66 10.57 -11.06
C TYR A 297 -19.88 9.61 -12.24
N ASP A 298 -21.09 9.65 -12.82
CA ASP A 298 -21.40 8.91 -14.04
C ASP A 298 -21.08 9.78 -15.25
N HIS A 299 -19.98 9.44 -15.92
CA HIS A 299 -19.50 10.12 -17.14
C HIS A 299 -20.45 9.96 -18.33
N THR A 300 -21.36 8.97 -18.32
CA THR A 300 -22.32 8.76 -19.41
C THR A 300 -23.48 9.75 -19.31
N THR A 301 -23.90 10.05 -18.08
CA THR A 301 -25.03 10.96 -17.81
C THR A 301 -24.62 12.33 -17.29
N GLU A 302 -23.31 12.54 -17.11
CA GLU A 302 -22.64 13.74 -16.57
C GLU A 302 -23.18 14.17 -15.19
N LYS A 303 -23.51 13.20 -14.32
CA LYS A 303 -24.17 13.45 -13.04
C LYS A 303 -23.59 12.63 -11.89
N TYR A 304 -23.70 13.18 -10.69
CA TYR A 304 -23.46 12.43 -9.46
C TYR A 304 -24.63 11.50 -9.17
N VAL A 305 -24.33 10.22 -8.99
CA VAL A 305 -25.30 9.15 -8.71
C VAL A 305 -24.93 8.50 -7.39
N THR A 306 -25.94 8.07 -6.62
CA THR A 306 -25.72 7.34 -5.37
C THR A 306 -24.99 6.02 -5.64
N LEU A 307 -23.82 5.86 -5.02
CA LEU A 307 -23.04 4.63 -4.99
C LEU A 307 -23.54 3.70 -3.88
N PHE A 308 -23.65 4.23 -2.66
CA PHE A 308 -24.29 3.53 -1.54
C PHE A 308 -24.77 4.50 -0.47
N GLU A 309 -25.73 4.05 0.32
CA GLU A 309 -26.19 4.72 1.53
C GLU A 309 -25.66 3.97 2.75
N CYS A 310 -25.20 4.67 3.77
CA CYS A 310 -24.69 4.07 5.00
C CYS A 310 -25.37 4.67 6.24
N ARG A 311 -25.71 3.82 7.20
CA ARG A 311 -26.05 4.20 8.57
C ARG A 311 -25.12 3.49 9.54
N ALA A 312 -24.48 4.24 10.43
CA ALA A 312 -23.64 3.68 11.47
C ALA A 312 -24.36 3.64 12.83
N TYR A 313 -24.11 2.60 13.60
CA TYR A 313 -24.76 2.36 14.89
C TYR A 313 -23.72 2.14 16.00
N TYR A 314 -24.10 2.44 17.25
CA TYR A 314 -23.20 2.28 18.42
C TYR A 314 -22.89 0.82 18.75
N ASN A 315 -23.72 -0.11 18.29
CA ASN A 315 -23.46 -1.55 18.45
C ASN A 315 -22.33 -2.06 17.53
N GLY A 316 -21.65 -1.17 16.80
CA GLY A 316 -20.55 -1.53 15.91
C GLY A 316 -20.98 -1.98 14.51
N ASN A 317 -22.26 -1.83 14.17
CA ASN A 317 -22.77 -2.20 12.85
C ASN A 317 -22.83 -1.02 11.88
N LEU A 318 -22.60 -1.31 10.60
CA LEU A 318 -22.94 -0.45 9.46
C LEU A 318 -24.07 -1.11 8.68
N HIS A 319 -25.10 -0.34 8.36
CA HIS A 319 -26.16 -0.78 7.45
C HIS A 319 -25.96 -0.07 6.13
N LEU A 320 -25.65 -0.84 5.10
CA LEU A 320 -25.43 -0.36 3.75
C LEU A 320 -26.64 -0.66 2.88
N LYS A 321 -26.97 0.28 2.00
CA LYS A 321 -27.82 0.05 0.84
C LYS A 321 -27.01 0.35 -0.42
N LEU A 322 -26.58 -0.68 -1.13
CA LEU A 322 -25.73 -0.55 -2.30
C LEU A 322 -26.54 -0.22 -3.56
N ASN A 323 -25.91 0.52 -4.48
CA ASN A 323 -26.40 0.66 -5.85
C ASN A 323 -26.46 -0.71 -6.54
N GLN A 324 -27.56 -1.02 -7.23
CA GLN A 324 -27.78 -2.32 -7.84
C GLN A 324 -26.80 -2.65 -8.98
N ALA A 325 -26.40 -1.65 -9.77
CA ALA A 325 -25.42 -1.84 -10.84
C ALA A 325 -24.02 -2.12 -10.26
N PHE A 326 -23.67 -1.41 -9.17
CA PHE A 326 -22.43 -1.66 -8.44
C PHE A 326 -22.42 -3.07 -7.81
N LEU A 327 -23.51 -3.44 -7.15
CA LEU A 327 -23.69 -4.76 -6.56
C LEU A 327 -23.58 -5.88 -7.60
N ALA A 328 -24.26 -5.74 -8.75
CA ALA A 328 -24.20 -6.72 -9.83
C ALA A 328 -22.76 -6.93 -10.31
N LYS A 329 -22.03 -5.84 -10.59
CA LYS A 329 -20.61 -5.92 -10.98
C LYS A 329 -19.75 -6.62 -9.93
N MET A 330 -19.93 -6.26 -8.66
CA MET A 330 -19.18 -6.82 -7.55
C MET A 330 -19.46 -8.32 -7.37
N ASN A 331 -20.73 -8.74 -7.41
CA ASN A 331 -21.11 -10.15 -7.28
C ASN A 331 -20.60 -11.01 -8.43
N VAL A 332 -20.71 -10.53 -9.68
CA VAL A 332 -20.20 -11.24 -10.86
C VAL A 332 -18.69 -11.41 -10.77
N GLN A 333 -17.95 -10.36 -10.40
CA GLN A 333 -16.50 -10.45 -10.20
C GLN A 333 -16.13 -11.41 -9.07
N PHE A 334 -16.81 -11.32 -7.93
CA PHE A 334 -16.57 -12.20 -6.80
C PHE A 334 -16.77 -13.68 -7.16
N GLY A 335 -17.90 -14.01 -7.81
CA GLY A 335 -18.19 -15.38 -8.25
C GLY A 335 -17.15 -15.90 -9.25
N LYS A 336 -16.68 -15.05 -10.17
CA LYS A 336 -15.59 -15.38 -11.10
C LYS A 336 -14.28 -15.65 -10.35
N LEU A 337 -13.85 -14.75 -9.48
CA LEU A 337 -12.57 -14.87 -8.74
C LEU A 337 -12.57 -16.06 -7.78
N LYS A 338 -13.73 -16.42 -7.22
CA LYS A 338 -13.90 -17.67 -6.45
C LYS A 338 -13.94 -18.94 -7.31
N GLY A 339 -13.94 -18.80 -8.65
CA GLY A 339 -14.04 -19.93 -9.59
C GLY A 339 -15.43 -20.56 -9.65
N TRP A 340 -16.43 -19.91 -9.06
CA TRP A 340 -17.82 -20.38 -9.00
C TRP A 340 -18.58 -20.10 -10.29
N VAL A 341 -18.18 -19.05 -11.01
CA VAL A 341 -18.83 -18.62 -12.25
C VAL A 341 -17.80 -18.51 -13.38
N LYS A 342 -17.98 -19.31 -14.42
CA LYS A 342 -17.02 -19.48 -15.53
C LYS A 342 -17.42 -18.73 -16.80
N SER A 343 -18.60 -18.14 -16.84
CA SER A 343 -19.05 -17.33 -17.97
C SER A 343 -20.06 -16.26 -17.57
N PRO A 344 -20.23 -15.19 -18.37
CA PRO A 344 -21.29 -14.20 -18.17
C PRO A 344 -22.69 -14.82 -18.14
N LYS A 345 -22.92 -15.87 -18.95
CA LYS A 345 -24.20 -16.59 -18.99
C LYS A 345 -24.49 -17.28 -17.66
N GLU A 346 -23.51 -18.00 -17.13
CA GLU A 346 -23.62 -18.64 -15.82
C GLU A 346 -23.84 -17.60 -14.71
N ALA A 347 -23.21 -16.42 -14.82
CA ALA A 347 -23.42 -15.32 -13.88
C ALA A 347 -24.88 -14.81 -13.91
N ALA A 348 -25.43 -14.63 -15.11
CA ALA A 348 -26.82 -14.22 -15.31
C ALA A 348 -27.79 -15.26 -14.73
N ASP A 349 -27.56 -16.54 -15.03
CA ASP A 349 -28.41 -17.65 -14.59
C ASP A 349 -28.37 -17.85 -13.06
N GLU A 350 -27.19 -17.78 -12.43
CA GLU A 350 -27.03 -18.03 -10.99
C GLU A 350 -27.42 -16.83 -10.12
N MET A 351 -27.23 -15.60 -10.61
CA MET A 351 -27.45 -14.36 -9.84
C MET A 351 -28.73 -13.61 -10.22
N GLY A 352 -29.45 -14.05 -11.26
CA GLY A 352 -30.67 -13.39 -11.74
C GLY A 352 -30.44 -11.98 -12.28
N VAL A 353 -29.23 -11.71 -12.79
CA VAL A 353 -28.88 -10.44 -13.43
C VAL A 353 -29.07 -10.51 -14.94
N ASP A 354 -29.34 -9.38 -15.58
CA ASP A 354 -29.44 -9.31 -17.04
C ASP A 354 -28.12 -9.73 -17.71
N ILE A 355 -28.21 -10.41 -18.86
CA ILE A 355 -27.04 -10.95 -19.56
C ILE A 355 -26.09 -9.84 -20.04
N GLU A 356 -26.61 -8.68 -20.44
CA GLU A 356 -25.78 -7.54 -20.86
C GLU A 356 -25.02 -7.00 -19.65
N ILE A 357 -25.68 -6.87 -18.49
CA ILE A 357 -25.03 -6.46 -17.24
C ILE A 357 -23.95 -7.48 -16.86
N ALA A 358 -24.24 -8.77 -16.95
CA ALA A 358 -23.27 -9.83 -16.65
C ALA A 358 -22.04 -9.77 -17.56
N GLN A 359 -22.23 -9.53 -18.87
CA GLN A 359 -21.14 -9.40 -19.84
C GLN A 359 -20.22 -8.22 -19.52
N HIS A 360 -20.81 -7.03 -19.30
CA HIS A 360 -20.05 -5.84 -18.90
C HIS A 360 -19.38 -6.02 -17.53
N SER A 361 -19.95 -6.83 -16.66
CA SER A 361 -19.46 -7.08 -15.31
C SER A 361 -18.35 -8.11 -15.23
N TYR A 362 -18.22 -9.04 -16.17
CA TYR A 362 -17.37 -10.24 -16.04
C TYR A 362 -15.85 -9.96 -16.05
N ASN A 363 -15.42 -8.86 -16.67
CA ASN A 363 -14.03 -8.39 -16.67
C ASN A 363 -13.92 -6.91 -16.26
N ALA A 364 -14.86 -6.44 -15.44
CA ALA A 364 -14.95 -5.05 -15.02
C ALA A 364 -13.88 -4.62 -14.01
N ASN A 365 -13.25 -5.55 -13.28
CA ASN A 365 -12.21 -5.19 -12.32
C ASN A 365 -11.01 -4.59 -13.04
N PHE A 366 -10.49 -3.48 -12.53
CA PHE A 366 -9.32 -2.82 -13.09
C PHE A 366 -8.13 -3.76 -13.16
N GLN A 367 -7.41 -3.73 -14.29
CA GLN A 367 -6.20 -4.51 -14.52
C GLN A 367 -5.18 -3.63 -15.24
N ILE A 368 -3.92 -3.73 -14.83
CA ILE A 368 -2.79 -3.15 -15.55
C ILE A 368 -2.54 -4.02 -16.78
N THR A 369 -2.62 -3.43 -17.97
CA THR A 369 -2.46 -4.14 -19.25
C THR A 369 -1.11 -3.87 -19.91
N SER A 370 -0.45 -2.75 -19.60
CA SER A 370 0.92 -2.47 -20.06
C SER A 370 1.84 -1.96 -18.94
N THR A 371 3.11 -2.34 -19.01
CA THR A 371 4.17 -1.75 -18.15
C THR A 371 4.37 -0.27 -18.47
N SER A 372 4.05 0.17 -19.69
CA SER A 372 4.11 1.57 -20.11
C SER A 372 3.13 2.46 -19.34
N ASP A 373 1.97 1.93 -18.94
CA ASP A 373 0.98 2.65 -18.11
C ASP A 373 1.53 3.03 -16.74
N VAL A 374 2.55 2.28 -16.28
CA VAL A 374 3.24 2.47 -15.01
C VAL A 374 4.57 3.23 -15.17
N LEU A 375 5.17 3.22 -16.36
CA LEU A 375 6.42 3.96 -16.62
C LEU A 375 6.17 5.42 -17.05
N CYS A 376 4.95 5.75 -17.49
CA CYS A 376 4.48 7.14 -17.62
C CYS A 376 4.10 7.78 -16.26
N LEU A 377 4.50 7.18 -15.12
CA LEU A 377 4.13 7.60 -13.75
C LEU A 377 4.95 8.75 -13.14
N GLY A 378 5.47 9.62 -13.97
CA GLY A 378 5.59 11.02 -13.64
C GLY A 378 5.24 11.72 -14.93
N VAL A 379 4.27 12.62 -15.03
CA VAL A 379 4.04 13.79 -14.20
C VAL A 379 2.75 14.41 -14.73
N ASP A 380 1.64 14.42 -13.97
CA ASP A 380 0.55 15.38 -14.25
C ASP A 380 0.83 16.63 -13.42
N TYR A 381 1.89 17.37 -13.76
CA TYR A 381 1.92 18.79 -13.43
C TYR A 381 1.02 19.43 -14.47
N ALA A 382 -0.22 19.72 -14.05
CA ALA A 382 -1.05 20.64 -14.78
C ALA A 382 -0.19 21.86 -15.14
N VAL A 383 -0.11 22.14 -16.45
CA VAL A 383 0.36 23.42 -16.97
C VAL A 383 -0.59 24.52 -16.52
#